data_AF-B9A9Y1-F1
#
_entry.id   AF-B9A9Y1-F1
#
_cell.length_a   1.000
_cell.length_b   1.000
_cell.length_c   1.000
_cell.angle_alpha   90.00
_cell.angle_beta   90.00
_cell.angle_gamma   90.00
#
_symmetry.space_group_name_H-M   'P 1'
#
loop_
_entity.id
_entity.type
_entity.pdbx_description
1 polymer ?
#
loop_
_entity_poly.entity_id
_entity_poly.type
_entity_poly.pdbx_seq_one_letter_code
_entity_poly.pdbx_strand_id
1 'polypeptide(L)'
;EHIKCFVEGKDLTCFWEEEEERNHIQDQYTFTYSYEKKNKMACAVSSLYLLASNKTILFCKLPKTPFFTTLDVQVLRDGRMLYTRSLNAENVLFLDPPRNLTVMSSGKEGQLNVSWLPPLLKYMD
;
A
#
# COMPACT_ATOMS: atom_id res chain seq x y z
N GLU A 1 -1.76 3.52 16.19
CA GLU A 1 -1.39 3.73 14.78
C GLU A 1 -2.44 3.12 13.86
N HIS A 2 -2.56 3.62 12.63
CA HIS A 2 -3.41 3.01 11.60
C HIS A 2 -2.55 2.12 10.69
N ILE A 3 -3.12 1.01 10.22
CA ILE A 3 -2.48 0.17 9.21
C ILE A 3 -2.15 0.98 7.95
N LYS A 4 -0.95 0.75 7.40
CA LYS A 4 -0.48 1.41 6.17
C LYS A 4 -1.02 0.66 4.97
N CYS A 5 -1.50 1.38 3.96
CA CYS A 5 -2.00 0.78 2.72
C CYS A 5 -1.56 1.64 1.54
N PHE A 6 -1.30 1.00 0.40
CA PHE A 6 -1.00 1.66 -0.86
C PHE A 6 -1.51 0.86 -2.06
N VAL A 7 -1.78 1.55 -3.16
CA VAL A 7 -2.11 0.94 -4.45
C VAL A 7 -0.89 1.03 -5.36
N GLU A 8 -0.49 -0.12 -5.89
CA GLU A 8 0.52 -0.25 -6.94
C GLU A 8 -0.08 -1.05 -8.10
N GLY A 9 -0.09 -0.48 -9.30
CA GLY A 9 -0.81 -1.01 -10.44
C GLY A 9 -2.33 -1.01 -10.19
N LYS A 10 -2.93 -2.20 -10.13
CA LYS A 10 -4.36 -2.40 -9.87
C LYS A 10 -4.63 -3.03 -8.50
N ASP A 11 -3.57 -3.33 -7.74
CA ASP A 11 -3.66 -4.08 -6.51
C ASP A 11 -3.40 -3.17 -5.32
N LEU A 12 -4.20 -3.34 -4.26
CA LEU A 12 -4.01 -2.61 -3.01
C LEU A 12 -3.29 -3.52 -2.02
N THR A 13 -2.21 -3.04 -1.43
CA THR A 13 -1.46 -3.75 -0.40
C THR A 13 -1.56 -3.00 0.91
N CYS A 14 -2.01 -3.68 1.97
CA CYS A 14 -1.96 -3.17 3.34
C CYS A 14 -0.90 -3.94 4.13
N PHE A 15 -0.13 -3.24 4.95
CA PHE A 15 0.99 -3.81 5.69
C PHE A 15 1.23 -3.15 7.06
N TRP A 16 1.90 -3.89 7.94
CA TRP A 16 2.37 -3.44 9.24
C TRP A 16 3.71 -4.12 9.58
N GLU A 17 4.46 -3.53 10.51
CA GLU A 17 5.79 -3.97 10.90
C GLU A 17 5.74 -4.59 12.30
N GLU A 18 6.46 -5.70 12.48
CA GLU A 18 6.73 -6.33 13.78
C GLU A 18 8.25 -6.41 13.99
N GLU A 19 8.70 -6.19 15.22
CA GLU A 19 10.13 -6.15 15.57
C GLU A 19 10.76 -7.54 15.71
N GLU A 20 9.97 -8.61 15.74
CA GLU A 20 10.48 -9.95 16.00
C GLU A 20 10.46 -10.85 14.76
N GLU A 21 11.54 -11.60 14.60
CA GLU A 21 11.62 -12.74 13.68
C GLU A 21 10.99 -13.95 14.36
N ARG A 22 9.72 -14.24 14.02
CA ARG A 22 9.05 -15.47 14.45
C ARG A 22 8.56 -16.24 13.24
N ASN A 23 9.00 -17.49 13.12
CA ASN A 23 8.44 -18.42 12.15
C ASN A 23 6.93 -18.55 12.40
N HIS A 24 6.13 -18.60 11.33
CA HIS A 24 4.67 -18.70 11.39
C HIS A 24 3.94 -17.55 12.10
N ILE A 25 4.55 -16.36 12.22
CA ILE A 25 3.89 -15.21 12.84
C ILE A 25 2.58 -14.84 12.14
N GLN A 26 2.50 -15.02 10.82
CA GLN A 26 1.32 -14.70 10.01
C GLN A 26 0.05 -15.47 10.43
N ASP A 27 0.18 -16.69 10.97
CA ASP A 27 -0.96 -17.54 11.34
C ASP A 27 -1.71 -17.00 12.58
N GLN A 28 -1.07 -16.10 13.34
CA GLN A 28 -1.68 -15.39 14.48
C GLN A 28 -2.56 -14.22 14.03
N TYR A 29 -2.46 -13.81 12.76
CA TYR A 29 -3.14 -12.63 12.24
C TYR A 29 -4.29 -13.02 11.33
N THR A 30 -5.41 -12.36 11.53
CA THR A 30 -6.56 -12.44 10.62
C THR A 30 -6.78 -11.07 10.00
N PHE A 31 -6.62 -10.98 8.68
CA PHE A 31 -6.94 -9.79 7.91
C PHE A 31 -8.33 -9.95 7.28
N THR A 32 -9.22 -9.01 7.55
CA THR A 32 -10.53 -8.94 6.91
C THR A 32 -10.75 -7.59 6.27
N TYR A 33 -11.55 -7.58 5.20
CA TYR A 33 -11.92 -6.37 4.49
C TYR A 33 -13.35 -6.42 3.99
N SER A 34 -13.94 -5.26 3.75
CA SER A 34 -15.25 -5.13 3.11
C SER A 34 -15.35 -3.85 2.30
N TYR A 35 -16.06 -3.91 1.18
CA TYR A 35 -16.42 -2.73 0.40
C TYR A 35 -17.80 -2.23 0.82
N GLU A 36 -17.93 -0.93 1.07
CA GLU A 36 -19.18 -0.25 1.47
C GLU A 36 -19.89 -0.92 2.66
N LYS A 37 -19.14 -1.46 3.61
CA LYS A 37 -19.66 -2.20 4.78
C LYS A 37 -20.59 -3.38 4.43
N LYS A 38 -20.43 -3.97 3.24
CA LYS A 38 -21.17 -5.15 2.79
C LYS A 38 -20.53 -6.43 3.37
N ASN A 39 -20.31 -7.43 2.52
CA ASN A 39 -19.76 -8.72 2.90
C ASN A 39 -18.30 -8.59 3.35
N LYS A 40 -17.99 -9.13 4.51
CA LYS A 40 -16.60 -9.27 4.98
C LYS A 40 -15.93 -10.42 4.24
N MET A 41 -14.75 -10.15 3.73
CA MET A 41 -13.88 -11.07 3.02
C MET A 41 -12.59 -11.23 3.84
N ALA A 42 -12.00 -12.42 3.79
CA ALA A 42 -10.70 -12.69 4.41
C ALA A 42 -9.58 -12.53 3.38
N CYS A 43 -8.40 -12.15 3.85
CA CYS A 43 -7.19 -12.11 3.06
C CYS A 43 -6.10 -12.95 3.74
N ALA A 44 -5.40 -13.76 2.95
CA ALA A 44 -4.26 -14.53 3.45
C ALA A 44 -3.12 -13.55 3.80
N VAL A 45 -2.74 -13.51 5.08
CA VAL A 45 -1.62 -12.70 5.54
C VAL A 45 -0.33 -13.38 5.10
N SER A 46 0.56 -12.59 4.49
CA SER A 46 1.90 -13.01 4.10
C SER A 46 2.93 -12.25 4.94
N SER A 47 4.09 -12.85 5.20
CA SER A 47 5.20 -12.20 5.89
C SER A 47 6.45 -12.10 5.01
N LEU A 48 7.17 -10.98 5.14
CA LEU A 48 8.49 -10.76 4.55
C LEU A 48 9.45 -10.26 5.63
N TYR A 49 10.54 -10.99 5.84
CA TYR A 49 11.60 -10.57 6.75
C TYR A 49 12.61 -9.66 6.04
N LEU A 50 12.88 -8.49 6.64
CA LEU A 50 13.82 -7.50 6.13
C LEU A 50 15.12 -7.53 6.93
N LEU A 51 16.15 -8.18 6.36
CA LEU A 51 17.50 -8.29 6.96
C LEU A 51 18.13 -6.93 7.29
N ALA A 52 17.88 -5.91 6.46
CA ALA A 52 18.49 -4.59 6.64
C ALA A 52 17.97 -3.83 7.88
N SER A 53 16.77 -4.15 8.35
CA SER A 53 16.12 -3.47 9.47
C SER A 53 15.79 -4.39 10.65
N ASN A 54 16.10 -5.69 10.54
CA ASN A 54 15.70 -6.73 11.50
C ASN A 54 14.20 -6.67 11.82
N LYS A 55 13.36 -6.44 10.80
CA LYS A 55 11.90 -6.32 10.96
C LYS A 55 11.18 -7.33 10.09
N THR A 56 10.05 -7.81 10.59
CA THR A 56 9.11 -8.60 9.80
C THR A 56 7.97 -7.70 9.32
N ILE A 57 7.77 -7.61 8.02
CA ILE A 57 6.60 -6.97 7.42
C ILE A 57 5.53 -8.03 7.22
N LEU A 58 4.35 -7.83 7.80
CA LEU A 58 3.17 -8.59 7.47
C LEU A 58 2.30 -7.78 6.52
N PHE A 59 1.73 -8.43 5.52
CA PHE A 59 0.93 -7.76 4.52
C PHE A 59 -0.19 -8.63 3.95
N CYS A 60 -1.17 -7.95 3.37
CA CYS A 60 -2.24 -8.54 2.59
C CYS A 60 -2.33 -7.79 1.26
N LYS A 61 -2.44 -8.54 0.16
CA LYS A 61 -2.61 -8.01 -1.20
C LYS A 61 -4.03 -8.27 -1.70
N LEU A 62 -4.75 -7.20 -2.01
CA LEU A 62 -6.12 -7.20 -2.52
C LEU A 62 -6.10 -6.95 -4.04
N PRO A 63 -6.38 -7.98 -4.85
CA PRO A 63 -6.29 -7.86 -6.30
C PRO A 63 -7.43 -7.00 -6.87
N LYS A 64 -7.13 -6.21 -7.92
CA LYS A 64 -8.13 -5.44 -8.68
C LYS A 64 -9.04 -4.58 -7.78
N THR A 65 -8.43 -3.78 -6.90
CA THR A 65 -9.19 -3.00 -5.93
C THR A 65 -10.01 -1.90 -6.63
N PRO A 66 -11.33 -1.80 -6.37
CA PRO A 66 -12.17 -0.77 -6.98
C PRO A 66 -11.83 0.62 -6.43
N PHE A 67 -11.89 1.61 -7.32
CA PHE A 67 -11.73 3.02 -7.00
C PHE A 67 -13.07 3.64 -6.59
N PHE A 68 -13.02 4.77 -5.89
CA PHE A 68 -14.21 5.54 -5.46
C PHE A 68 -15.18 4.75 -4.60
N THR A 69 -14.70 3.68 -3.97
CA THR A 69 -15.46 2.80 -3.09
C THR A 69 -14.77 2.77 -1.74
N THR A 70 -15.52 2.96 -0.66
CA THR A 70 -14.96 2.87 0.69
C THR A 70 -14.59 1.42 1.01
N LEU A 71 -13.32 1.20 1.29
CA LEU A 71 -12.74 -0.04 1.76
C LEU A 71 -12.52 0.05 3.27
N ASP A 72 -13.17 -0.84 4.01
CA ASP A 72 -12.92 -1.04 5.44
C ASP A 72 -11.98 -2.23 5.62
N VAL A 73 -10.86 -2.03 6.32
CA VAL A 73 -9.88 -3.08 6.64
C VAL A 73 -9.77 -3.26 8.15
N GLN A 74 -9.61 -4.51 8.58
CA GLN A 74 -9.47 -4.90 9.97
C GLN A 74 -8.39 -5.97 10.10
N VAL A 75 -7.52 -5.81 11.09
CA VAL A 75 -6.51 -6.80 11.45
C VAL A 75 -6.72 -7.20 12.89
N LEU A 76 -6.87 -8.51 13.11
CA LEU A 76 -6.94 -9.11 14.42
C LEU A 76 -5.67 -9.92 14.66
N ARG A 77 -5.18 -9.92 15.90
CA ARG A 77 -4.12 -10.80 16.38
C ARG A 77 -4.68 -11.65 17.50
N ASP A 78 -4.68 -12.97 17.35
CA ASP A 78 -5.23 -13.93 18.32
C ASP A 78 -6.68 -13.55 18.75
N GLY A 79 -7.49 -13.11 17.78
CA GLY A 79 -8.87 -12.68 18.00
C GLY A 79 -9.05 -11.27 18.59
N ARG A 80 -7.98 -10.54 18.91
CA ARG A 80 -8.04 -9.16 19.41
C ARG A 80 -7.84 -8.16 18.29
N MET A 81 -8.69 -7.14 18.21
CA MET A 81 -8.58 -6.08 17.21
C MET A 81 -7.27 -5.30 17.41
N LEU A 82 -6.41 -5.31 16.40
CA LEU A 82 -5.14 -4.57 16.39
C LEU A 82 -5.25 -3.30 15.57
N TYR A 83 -5.81 -3.39 14.37
CA TYR A 83 -5.99 -2.25 13.47
C TYR A 83 -7.39 -2.24 12.86
N THR A 84 -7.95 -1.04 12.73
CA THR A 84 -9.17 -0.78 11.96
C THR A 84 -8.97 0.51 11.17
N ARG A 85 -9.33 0.50 9.89
CA ARG A 85 -9.22 1.68 9.03
C ARG A 85 -10.24 1.63 7.90
N SER A 86 -10.88 2.76 7.62
CA SER A 86 -11.63 3.00 6.39
C SER A 86 -10.80 3.87 5.46
N LEU A 87 -10.72 3.52 4.18
CA LEU A 87 -9.99 4.29 3.17
C LEU A 87 -10.63 4.11 1.78
N ASN A 88 -10.22 4.96 0.84
CA ASN A 88 -10.53 4.79 -0.57
C ASN A 88 -9.23 4.62 -1.35
N ALA A 89 -9.23 3.77 -2.38
CA ALA A 89 -8.03 3.38 -3.13
C ALA A 89 -7.32 4.59 -3.79
N GLU A 90 -8.09 5.55 -4.31
CA GLU A 90 -7.60 6.78 -4.93
C GLU A 90 -6.80 7.68 -3.99
N ASN A 91 -6.98 7.55 -2.67
CA ASN A 91 -6.32 8.37 -1.67
C ASN A 91 -4.98 7.77 -1.20
N VAL A 92 -4.62 6.58 -1.68
CA VAL A 92 -3.41 5.85 -1.26
C VAL A 92 -2.59 5.34 -2.46
N LEU A 93 -2.58 6.09 -3.56
CA LEU A 93 -1.80 5.75 -4.74
C LEU A 93 -0.29 5.84 -4.46
N PHE A 94 0.44 4.77 -4.77
CA PHE A 94 1.90 4.74 -4.79
C PHE A 94 2.37 4.58 -6.23
N LEU A 95 2.60 5.71 -6.88
CA LEU A 95 2.93 5.78 -8.29
C LEU A 95 4.41 5.45 -8.53
N ASP A 96 4.71 4.84 -9.67
CA ASP A 96 6.09 4.70 -10.15
C ASP A 96 6.76 6.08 -10.20
N PRO A 97 8.09 6.17 -10.00
CA PRO A 97 8.79 7.43 -10.14
C PRO A 97 8.72 7.98 -11.58
N PRO A 98 8.74 9.31 -11.76
CA PRO A 98 8.87 9.93 -13.07
C PRO A 98 10.19 9.54 -13.74
N ARG A 99 10.22 9.58 -15.07
CA ARG A 99 11.40 9.21 -15.86
C ARG A 99 11.88 10.37 -16.72
N ASN A 100 13.11 10.27 -17.23
CA ASN A 100 13.71 11.25 -18.14
C ASN A 100 13.68 12.68 -17.59
N LEU A 101 14.11 12.85 -16.34
CA LEU A 101 14.32 14.18 -15.77
C LEU A 101 15.43 14.89 -16.54
N THR A 102 15.12 16.03 -17.14
CA THR A 102 16.08 16.89 -17.82
C THR A 102 16.00 18.30 -17.28
N VAL A 103 17.15 18.94 -17.17
CA VAL A 103 17.30 20.33 -16.72
C VAL A 103 18.07 21.08 -17.79
N MET A 104 17.50 22.18 -18.27
CA MET A 104 18.09 23.02 -19.31
C MET A 104 18.07 24.49 -18.89
N SER A 105 19.03 25.27 -19.38
CA SER A 105 18.97 26.73 -19.25
C SER A 105 17.72 27.23 -19.99
N SER A 106 16.96 28.10 -19.33
CA SER A 106 15.80 28.76 -19.93
C SER A 106 16.18 29.94 -20.82
N GLY A 107 17.46 30.35 -20.82
CA GLY A 107 17.94 31.60 -21.42
C GLY A 107 17.62 32.85 -20.60
N LYS A 108 16.90 32.72 -19.47
CA LYS A 108 16.65 33.81 -18.51
C LYS A 108 17.44 33.59 -17.23
N GLU A 109 18.07 34.66 -16.75
CA GLU A 109 18.80 34.62 -15.48
C GLU A 109 17.87 34.20 -14.34
N GLY A 110 18.36 33.29 -13.48
CA GLY A 110 17.60 32.77 -12.35
C GLY A 110 16.50 31.74 -12.70
N GLN A 111 16.39 31.28 -13.95
CA GLN A 111 15.37 30.32 -14.36
C GLN A 111 15.95 29.07 -15.06
N LEU A 112 15.40 27.91 -14.71
CA LEU A 112 15.73 26.62 -15.32
C LEU A 112 14.46 25.97 -15.88
N ASN A 113 14.59 25.35 -17.05
CA ASN A 113 13.55 24.51 -17.63
C ASN A 113 13.75 23.08 -17.14
N VAL A 114 12.78 22.56 -16.39
CA VAL A 114 12.79 21.19 -15.86
C VAL A 114 11.65 20.42 -16.51
N SER A 115 11.96 19.26 -17.08
CA SER A 115 10.95 18.40 -17.73
C SER A 115 11.16 16.94 -17.37
N TRP A 116 10.09 16.16 -17.38
CA TRP A 116 10.08 14.73 -17.11
C TRP A 116 8.90 14.05 -17.82
N LEU A 117 8.96 12.72 -17.92
CA LEU A 117 7.84 11.88 -18.32
C LEU A 117 7.08 11.38 -17.09
N PRO A 118 5.75 11.42 -17.12
CA PRO A 118 4.93 10.90 -16.02
C PRO A 118 5.01 9.37 -15.92
N PRO A 119 4.55 8.80 -14.80
CA PRO A 119 4.34 7.36 -14.67
C PRO A 119 3.41 6.82 -15.76
N LEU A 120 3.58 5.56 -16.18
CA LEU A 120 2.73 4.95 -17.20
C LEU A 120 1.31 4.73 -16.65
N LEU A 121 0.27 4.90 -17.48
CA LEU A 121 -1.14 4.75 -17.09
C LEU A 121 -1.58 3.30 -16.79
N LYS A 122 -0.67 2.37 -16.50
CA LYS A 122 -0.97 0.96 -16.17
C LYS A 122 -1.96 0.79 -15.00
N TYR A 123 -2.20 1.85 -14.26
CA TYR A 123 -3.10 1.96 -13.11
C TYR A 123 -4.57 2.26 -13.48
N MET A 124 -4.88 2.59 -14.75
CA MET A 124 -6.22 3.04 -15.18
C MET A 124 -6.91 2.12 -16.21
N ASP A 125 -6.26 1.06 -16.66
CA ASP A 125 -6.86 0.04 -17.55
C ASP A 125 -7.80 -0.93 -16.83
#